data_AF-Q54826-F1
#
_entry.id   AF-Q54826-F1
#
_cell.length_a   1.000
_cell.length_b   1.000
_cell.length_c   1.000
_cell.angle_alpha   90.00
_cell.angle_beta   90.00
_cell.angle_gamma   90.00
#
_symmetry.space_group_name_H-M   'P 1'
#
loop_
_entity.id
_entity.type
_entity.pdbx_description
1 polymer ?
#
loop_
_entity_poly.entity_id
_entity_poly.type
_entity_poly.pdbx_seq_one_letter_code
_entity_poly.pdbx_strand_id
1 'polypeptide(L)'
;AHGGYLFTLCDQISGLVVISLGLDGVTLQSSINYLKAGKLDDVLTIKGECVHQGRTTCVMDVDITNQEGRNVCKATFTMFVTGQRSEDRQVRI
;
A
#
# COMPACT_ATOMS: atom_id res chain seq x y z
N ALA A 1 -1.89 0.99 -18.22
CA ALA A 1 -1.91 0.14 -17.03
C ALA A 1 -3.35 0.03 -16.54
N HIS A 2 -3.85 -1.18 -16.31
CA HIS A 2 -5.21 -1.40 -15.83
C HIS A 2 -5.37 -0.88 -14.38
N GLY A 3 -6.55 -0.38 -14.02
CA GLY A 3 -6.79 0.17 -12.69
C GLY A 3 -6.50 -0.83 -11.57
N GLY A 4 -6.98 -2.07 -11.74
CA GLY A 4 -6.72 -3.15 -10.79
C GLY A 4 -5.23 -3.47 -10.58
N TYR A 5 -4.40 -3.36 -11.62
CA TYR A 5 -2.95 -3.56 -11.49
C TYR A 5 -2.33 -2.49 -10.59
N LEU A 6 -2.68 -1.21 -10.81
CA LEU A 6 -2.19 -0.11 -10.00
C LEU A 6 -2.70 -0.20 -8.55
N PHE A 7 -3.96 -0.60 -8.37
CA PHE A 7 -4.52 -0.83 -7.05
C PHE A 7 -3.78 -1.95 -6.29
N THR A 8 -3.50 -3.09 -6.95
CA THR A 8 -2.75 -4.20 -6.33
C THR A 8 -1.34 -3.78 -5.93
N LEU A 9 -0.65 -2.96 -6.75
CA LEU A 9 0.64 -2.40 -6.35
C LEU A 9 0.53 -1.57 -5.07
N CYS A 10 -0.47 -0.69 -4.98
CA CYS A 10 -0.65 0.10 -3.77
C CYS A 10 -1.01 -0.76 -2.54
N ASP A 11 -1.86 -1.77 -2.70
CA ASP A 11 -2.27 -2.69 -1.63
C ASP A 11 -1.07 -3.48 -1.07
N GLN A 12 -0.22 -4.01 -1.96
CA GLN A 12 1.01 -4.69 -1.55
C GLN A 12 1.96 -3.77 -0.79
N ILE A 13 2.16 -2.54 -1.27
CA ILE A 13 3.02 -1.57 -0.57
C ILE A 13 2.40 -1.16 0.77
N SER A 14 1.09 -0.97 0.87
CA SER A 14 0.40 -0.74 2.15
C SER A 14 0.65 -1.90 3.13
N GLY A 15 0.57 -3.15 2.67
CA GLY A 15 0.93 -4.33 3.45
C GLY A 15 2.40 -4.34 3.91
N LEU A 16 3.33 -3.94 3.04
CA LEU A 16 4.75 -3.80 3.43
C LEU A 16 4.98 -2.69 4.45
N VAL A 17 4.22 -1.59 4.39
CA VAL A 17 4.24 -0.55 5.43
C VAL A 17 3.71 -1.11 6.75
N VAL A 18 2.63 -1.90 6.75
CA VAL A 18 2.16 -2.59 7.97
C VAL A 18 3.26 -3.49 8.56
N ILE A 19 3.94 -4.25 7.71
CA ILE A 19 5.04 -5.13 8.14
C ILE A 19 6.21 -4.32 8.69
N SER A 20 6.57 -3.19 8.08
CA SER A 20 7.69 -2.35 8.55
C SER A 20 7.43 -1.72 9.92
N LEU A 21 6.16 -1.62 10.33
CA LEU A 21 5.76 -1.20 11.67
C LEU A 21 5.76 -2.34 12.70
N GLY A 22 6.16 -3.55 12.32
CA GLY A 22 6.13 -4.73 13.19
C GLY A 22 4.72 -5.24 13.46
N LEU A 23 3.77 -5.00 12.55
CA LEU A 23 2.38 -5.41 12.69
C LEU A 23 2.00 -6.48 11.66
N ASP A 24 1.03 -7.29 12.01
CA ASP A 24 0.23 -8.05 11.06
C ASP A 24 -1.13 -7.33 10.92
N GLY A 25 -1.62 -7.26 9.69
CA GLY A 25 -2.89 -6.58 9.40
C GLY A 25 -3.46 -6.96 8.06
N VAL A 26 -4.74 -6.64 7.87
CA VAL A 26 -5.49 -6.89 6.64
C VAL A 26 -6.12 -5.58 6.16
N THR A 27 -6.25 -5.43 4.84
CA THR A 27 -6.92 -4.26 4.26
C THR A 27 -8.41 -4.29 4.61
N LEU A 28 -8.88 -3.28 5.34
CA LEU A 28 -10.30 -3.13 5.74
C LEU A 28 -11.08 -2.32 4.70
N GLN A 29 -10.49 -1.24 4.20
CA GLN A 29 -11.07 -0.35 3.19
C GLN A 29 -9.94 0.34 2.43
N SER A 30 -10.20 0.70 1.17
CA SER A 30 -9.28 1.53 0.40
C SER A 30 -10.03 2.47 -0.54
N SER A 31 -9.47 3.66 -0.75
CA SER A 31 -9.88 4.62 -1.76
C SER A 31 -8.69 4.93 -2.68
N ILE A 32 -8.90 4.97 -4.00
CA ILE A 32 -7.85 5.26 -4.98
C ILE A 32 -8.35 6.30 -6.00
N ASN A 33 -7.46 7.23 -6.35
CA ASN A 33 -7.68 8.23 -7.39
C ASN A 33 -6.70 7.95 -8.53
N TYR A 34 -7.23 7.76 -9.74
CA TYR A 34 -6.45 7.59 -10.97
C TYR A 34 -6.26 8.95 -11.62
N LEU A 35 -5.06 9.52 -11.50
CA LEU A 35 -4.77 10.90 -11.91
C LEU A 35 -4.19 10.97 -13.33
N LYS A 36 -3.39 9.97 -13.71
CA LYS A 36 -2.81 9.84 -15.05
C LYS A 36 -2.75 8.37 -15.44
N ALA A 37 -2.94 8.07 -16.72
CA ALA A 37 -2.80 6.72 -17.23
C ALA A 37 -1.31 6.31 -17.27
N GLY A 38 -0.96 5.19 -16.65
CA GLY A 38 0.35 4.56 -16.85
C GLY A 38 0.41 3.90 -18.23
N LYS A 39 1.49 4.11 -18.97
CA LYS A 39 1.70 3.62 -20.33
C LYS A 39 2.66 2.43 -20.35
N LEU A 40 2.78 1.80 -21.52
CA LEU A 40 3.88 0.85 -21.77
C LEU A 40 5.21 1.59 -21.57
N ASP A 41 6.21 0.89 -21.03
CA ASP A 41 7.55 1.39 -20.72
C ASP A 41 7.64 2.44 -19.61
N ASP A 42 6.53 2.83 -18.96
CA ASP A 42 6.59 3.66 -17.76
C ASP A 42 7.25 2.88 -16.60
N VAL A 43 8.20 3.54 -15.94
CA VAL A 43 8.81 3.04 -14.71
C VAL A 43 8.06 3.68 -13.54
N LEU A 44 7.31 2.86 -12.80
CA LEU A 44 6.47 3.31 -11.70
C LEU A 44 7.24 3.21 -10.39
N THR A 45 7.32 4.33 -9.66
CA THR A 45 7.79 4.38 -8.27
C THR A 45 6.57 4.42 -7.36
N ILE A 46 6.51 3.49 -6.40
CA ILE A 46 5.41 3.39 -5.44
C ILE A 46 5.95 3.71 -4.05
N LYS A 47 5.46 4.78 -3.42
CA LYS A 47 5.83 5.20 -2.07
C LYS A 47 4.63 5.02 -1.15
N GLY A 48 4.77 4.17 -0.14
CA GLY A 48 3.81 4.05 0.95
C GLY A 48 4.33 4.74 2.21
N GLU A 49 3.43 5.39 2.94
CA GLU A 49 3.72 5.97 4.25
C GLU A 49 2.57 5.74 5.23
N CYS A 50 2.89 5.44 6.48
CA CYS A 50 1.91 5.36 7.54
C CYS A 50 1.58 6.76 8.04
N VAL A 51 0.36 7.24 7.77
CA VAL A 51 -0.12 8.55 8.23
C VAL A 51 -0.83 8.47 9.58
N HIS A 52 -1.25 7.27 10.01
CA HIS A 52 -1.80 7.02 11.33
C HIS A 52 -1.53 5.59 11.79
N GLN A 53 -0.87 5.41 12.93
CA GLN A 53 -0.64 4.10 13.57
C GLN A 53 -1.44 4.01 14.87
N GLY A 54 -2.68 3.53 14.77
CA GLY A 54 -3.54 3.28 15.92
C GLY A 54 -3.36 1.87 16.48
N ARG A 55 -4.03 1.60 17.61
CA ARG A 55 -4.01 0.27 18.25
C ARG A 55 -4.73 -0.80 17.43
N THR A 56 -5.86 -0.45 16.81
CA THR A 56 -6.74 -1.38 16.09
C THR A 56 -6.71 -1.16 14.59
N THR A 57 -6.40 0.05 14.15
CA THR A 57 -6.34 0.41 12.73
C THR A 57 -5.08 1.20 12.43
N CYS A 58 -4.59 1.08 11.20
CA CYS A 58 -3.56 1.96 10.65
C CYS A 58 -4.07 2.55 9.34
N VAL A 59 -3.61 3.76 9.00
CA VAL A 59 -3.94 4.41 7.72
C VAL A 59 -2.64 4.65 6.97
N MET A 60 -2.61 4.17 5.73
CA MET A 60 -1.47 4.32 4.82
C MET A 60 -1.87 5.21 3.66
N ASP A 61 -1.03 6.20 3.34
CA ASP A 61 -1.07 6.88 2.06
C ASP A 61 -0.08 6.23 1.11
N VAL A 62 -0.50 6.00 -0.12
CA VAL A 62 0.34 5.40 -1.17
C VAL A 62 0.24 6.23 -2.44
N ASP A 63 1.39 6.70 -2.91
CA ASP A 63 1.53 7.45 -4.15
C ASP A 63 2.26 6.62 -5.20
N ILE A 64 1.75 6.62 -6.44
CA ILE A 64 2.45 6.10 -7.61
C ILE A 64 2.86 7.28 -8.50
N THR A 65 4.16 7.39 -8.77
CA THR A 65 4.73 8.34 -9.74
C THR A 65 5.41 7.60 -10.89
N ASN A 66 5.47 8.22 -12.07
CA ASN A 66 6.26 7.71 -13.19
C ASN A 66 7.70 8.29 -13.18
N GLN A 67 8.53 7.87 -14.13
CA GLN A 67 9.91 8.34 -14.32
C GLN A 67 10.05 9.86 -14.53
N GLU A 68 8.99 10.54 -14.94
CA GLU A 68 8.95 12.00 -15.11
C GLU A 68 8.52 12.73 -13.83
N GLY A 69 8.34 12.00 -12.71
CA GLY A 69 7.85 12.54 -11.45
C GLY A 69 6.36 12.93 -11.48
N ARG A 70 5.58 12.42 -12.44
CA ARG A 70 4.15 12.73 -12.57
C ARG A 70 3.32 11.74 -11.77
N ASN A 71 2.37 12.23 -10.98
CA ASN A 71 1.46 11.39 -10.21
C ASN A 71 0.55 10.60 -11.15
N VAL A 72 0.63 9.28 -11.06
CA VAL A 72 -0.20 8.31 -11.78
C VAL A 72 -1.43 8.00 -10.94
N CYS A 73 -1.24 7.65 -9.67
CA CYS A 73 -2.32 7.35 -8.73
C CYS A 73 -1.96 7.83 -7.32
N LYS A 74 -3.00 8.13 -6.53
CA LYS A 74 -2.90 8.31 -5.07
C LYS A 74 -3.99 7.50 -4.40
N ALA A 75 -3.60 6.73 -3.39
CA ALA A 75 -4.50 5.85 -2.67
C ALA A 75 -4.32 6.01 -1.16
N THR A 76 -5.40 5.74 -0.43
CA THR A 76 -5.41 5.68 1.03
C THR A 76 -6.00 4.34 1.43
N PHE A 77 -5.27 3.60 2.26
CA PHE A 77 -5.63 2.28 2.77
C PHE A 77 -5.88 2.37 4.27
N THR A 78 -7.05 1.89 4.69
CA THR A 78 -7.32 1.63 6.11
C THR A 78 -7.05 0.15 6.37
N MET A 79 -6.06 -0.13 7.21
CA MET A 79 -5.64 -1.47 7.59
C MET A 79 -6.20 -1.79 8.99
N PHE A 80 -6.75 -2.98 9.16
CA PHE A 80 -7.11 -3.52 10.48
C PHE A 80 -5.96 -4.35 11.03
N VAL A 81 -5.50 -4.02 12.23
CA VAL A 81 -4.39 -4.69 12.91
C VAL A 81 -4.89 -6.01 13.50
N THR A 82 -4.29 -7.12 13.08
CA THR A 82 -4.64 -8.47 13.55
C THR A 82 -3.64 -9.01 14.57
N GLY A 83 -2.47 -8.40 14.69
CA GLY A 83 -1.50 -8.79 15.70
C GLY A 83 -0.17 -8.03 15.60
N GLN A 84 0.73 -8.37 16.52
CA GLN A 84 2.15 -8.01 16.42
C GLN A 84 2.86 -9.05 15.55
N ARG A 85 3.74 -8.57 14.68
CA ARG A 85 4.63 -9.40 13.88
C ARG A 85 5.74 -9.94 14.78
N SER A 86 5.97 -11.25 14.78
CA SER A 86 7.16 -11.86 15.38
C SER A 86 7.88 -12.72 14.35
N GLU A 87 9.22 -12.69 14.34
CA GLU A 87 10.03 -13.47 13.39
C GLU A 87 9.92 -15.00 13.63
N ASP A 88 9.57 -15.42 14.85
CA ASP A 88 9.41 -16.83 15.23
C ASP A 88 8.14 -17.49 14.68
N ARG A 89 7.24 -16.72 14.06
CA ARG A 89 5.94 -17.23 13.61
C ARG A 89 6.08 -17.89 12.23
N GLN A 90 6.52 -19.15 12.22
CA GLN A 90 6.52 -19.99 11.01
C GLN A 90 5.10 -20.08 10.43
N VAL A 91 4.92 -19.57 9.21
CA VAL A 91 3.69 -19.77 8.43
C VAL A 91 3.63 -21.24 8.05
N ARG A 92 2.72 -21.99 8.66
CA ARG A 92 2.36 -23.35 8.20
C ARG A 92 1.46 -23.18 6.99
N ILE A 93 1.99 -23.45 5.79
CA ILE A 93 1.20 -23.59 4.57
C ILE A 93 0.75 -25.04 4.47
#